data_AF-A0A9E1PEV7-F1
#
_entry.id   AF-A0A9E1PEV7-F1
#
_cell.length_a   1.000
_cell.length_b   1.000
_cell.length_c   1.000
_cell.angle_alpha   90.00
_cell.angle_beta   90.00
_cell.angle_gamma   90.00
#
_symmetry.space_group_name_H-M   'P 1'
#
loop_
_entity.id
_entity.type
_entity.pdbx_description
1 polymer ?
#
loop_
_entity_poly.entity_id
_entity_poly.type
_entity_poly.pdbx_seq_one_letter_code
_entity_poly.pdbx_strand_id
1 'polypeptide(L)'
;MAVINTNVAATLTANALSRNDRAATQAMERLSTGLKINSAKDDAAGLSMSMTMTAQIKGLDMAAKNANDAISMIQTADGATVEIGNMMQRMRELAVQAVNGTQT
;
A
#
# COMPACT_ATOMS: atom_id res chain seq x y z
N MET A 1 28.59 -33.99 50.59
CA MET A 1 29.17 -34.81 49.50
C MET A 1 29.29 -33.95 48.26
N ALA A 2 30.51 -33.70 47.77
CA ALA A 2 30.73 -32.98 46.52
C ALA A 2 30.49 -33.95 45.34
N VAL A 3 29.51 -33.64 44.49
CA VAL A 3 29.25 -34.41 43.27
C VAL A 3 30.26 -33.96 42.22
N ILE A 4 31.31 -34.75 42.00
CA ILE A 4 32.45 -34.41 41.12
C ILE A 4 32.13 -34.70 39.64
N ASN A 5 31.19 -35.60 39.35
CA ASN A 5 30.95 -36.12 37.99
C ASN A 5 29.82 -35.42 37.21
N THR A 6 28.95 -34.67 37.89
CA THR A 6 27.89 -33.87 37.24
C THR A 6 27.70 -32.57 38.01
N ASN A 7 28.20 -31.48 37.44
CA ASN A 7 28.07 -30.15 38.02
C ASN A 7 26.72 -29.54 37.65
N VAL A 8 25.69 -29.86 38.45
CA VAL A 8 24.32 -29.36 38.27
C VAL A 8 24.26 -27.84 38.26
N ALA A 9 25.10 -27.16 39.05
CA ALA A 9 25.17 -25.70 39.09
C ALA A 9 25.69 -25.13 37.75
N ALA A 10 26.73 -25.73 37.16
CA ALA A 10 27.21 -25.34 35.84
C ALA A 10 26.16 -25.60 34.74
N THR A 11 25.45 -26.73 34.78
CA THR A 11 24.37 -27.03 33.84
C THR A 11 23.19 -26.05 33.96
N LEU A 12 22.82 -25.66 35.18
CA LEU A 12 21.78 -24.65 35.41
C LEU A 12 22.19 -23.29 34.83
N THR A 13 23.43 -22.85 35.10
CA THR A 13 23.96 -21.59 34.57
C THR A 13 24.06 -21.61 33.04
N ALA A 14 24.50 -22.72 32.44
CA ALA A 14 24.54 -22.88 30.98
C ALA A 14 23.14 -22.81 30.34
N ASN A 15 22.14 -23.44 30.98
CA ASN A 15 20.75 -23.34 30.53
C ASN A 15 20.19 -21.92 30.67
N ALA A 16 20.52 -21.20 31.75
CA ALA A 16 20.12 -19.81 31.95
C ALA A 16 20.78 -18.89 30.90
N LEU A 17 22.06 -19.08 30.61
CA LEU A 17 22.79 -18.35 29.56
C LEU A 17 22.17 -18.59 28.19
N SER A 18 21.90 -19.84 27.82
CA SER A 18 21.23 -20.18 26.55
C SER A 18 19.84 -19.55 26.40
N ARG A 19 19.10 -19.36 27.51
CA ARG A 19 17.81 -18.62 27.47
C ARG A 19 18.03 -17.14 27.25
N ASN A 20 19.04 -16.55 27.91
CA ASN A 20 19.37 -15.14 27.75
C ASN A 20 19.85 -14.82 26.34
N ASP A 21 20.73 -15.64 25.76
CA ASP A 21 21.24 -15.46 24.40
C ASP A 21 20.11 -15.48 23.35
N ARG A 22 19.11 -16.36 23.53
CA ARG A 22 17.92 -16.41 22.69
C ARG A 22 17.08 -15.13 22.80
N ALA A 23 16.86 -14.64 24.02
CA ALA A 23 16.13 -13.40 24.25
C ALA A 23 16.85 -12.18 23.67
N ALA A 24 18.18 -12.11 23.84
CA ALA A 24 19.02 -11.06 23.26
C ALA A 24 18.99 -11.09 21.73
N THR A 25 19.07 -12.28 21.12
CA THR A 25 18.96 -12.44 19.66
C THR A 25 17.61 -11.95 19.13
N GLN A 26 16.50 -12.31 19.79
CA GLN A 26 15.16 -11.85 19.40
C GLN A 26 15.00 -10.33 19.57
N ALA A 27 15.57 -9.76 20.64
CA ALA A 27 15.57 -8.30 20.85
C ALA A 27 16.36 -7.58 19.76
N MET A 28 17.53 -8.10 19.38
CA MET A 28 18.34 -7.58 18.28
C MET A 28 17.64 -7.69 16.93
N GLU A 29 16.92 -8.79 16.67
CA GLU A 29 16.11 -8.95 15.46
C GLU A 29 15.02 -7.87 15.36
N ARG A 30 14.26 -7.65 16.44
CA ARG A 30 13.22 -6.62 16.50
C ARG A 30 13.78 -5.21 16.41
N LEU A 31 14.96 -4.96 16.97
CA LEU A 31 15.65 -3.68 16.83
C LEU A 31 16.11 -3.44 15.39
N SER A 32 16.64 -4.48 14.73
CA SER A 32 17.14 -4.41 13.35
C SER A 32 16.02 -4.20 12.33
N THR A 33 14.89 -4.91 12.50
CA THR A 33 13.73 -4.77 11.59
C THR A 33 12.85 -3.58 11.94
N GLY A 34 12.92 -3.08 13.18
CA GLY A 34 11.98 -2.10 13.72
C GLY A 34 10.55 -2.63 13.91
N LEU A 35 10.31 -3.92 13.64
CA LEU A 35 8.98 -4.54 13.74
C LEU A 35 8.85 -5.27 15.07
N LYS A 36 7.68 -5.10 15.71
CA LYS A 36 7.33 -5.86 16.91
C LYS A 36 7.10 -7.34 16.62
N ILE A 37 6.60 -7.67 15.43
CA ILE A 37 6.28 -9.04 14.99
C ILE A 37 7.10 -9.30 13.73
N ASN A 38 8.12 -10.15 13.82
CA ASN A 38 8.97 -10.51 12.69
C ASN A 38 8.56 -11.84 12.04
N SER A 39 8.03 -12.76 12.85
CA SER A 39 7.62 -14.08 12.40
C SER A 39 6.24 -14.47 12.91
N ALA A 40 5.59 -15.43 12.22
CA ALA A 40 4.33 -16.02 12.68
C ALA A 40 4.48 -16.78 14.01
N LYS A 41 5.72 -17.08 14.44
CA LYS A 41 6.01 -17.70 15.74
C LYS A 41 5.88 -16.69 16.88
N ASP A 42 6.10 -15.41 16.61
CA ASP A 42 5.98 -14.35 17.62
C ASP A 42 4.52 -13.97 17.87
N ASP A 43 3.73 -13.82 16.80
CA ASP A 43 2.29 -13.57 16.85
C ASP A 43 1.64 -13.83 15.48
N ALA A 44 1.05 -15.02 15.29
CA ALA A 44 0.41 -15.39 14.03
C ALA A 44 -0.82 -14.54 13.70
N ALA A 45 -1.60 -14.17 14.72
CA ALA A 45 -2.82 -13.38 14.53
C ALA A 45 -2.50 -11.91 14.20
N GLY A 46 -1.54 -11.32 14.92
CA GLY A 46 -1.05 -9.98 14.67
C GLY A 46 -0.37 -9.85 13.31
N LEU A 47 0.41 -10.86 12.90
CA LEU A 47 1.01 -10.91 11.56
C LEU A 47 -0.06 -11.06 10.47
N SER A 48 -1.05 -11.93 10.65
CA SER A 48 -2.13 -12.08 9.65
C SER A 48 -2.94 -10.79 9.50
N MET A 49 -3.27 -10.12 10.61
CA MET A 49 -3.99 -8.85 10.58
C MET A 49 -3.16 -7.75 9.90
N SER A 50 -1.87 -7.65 10.20
CA SER A 50 -1.00 -6.66 9.56
C SER A 50 -0.85 -6.90 8.06
N MET A 51 -0.81 -8.16 7.61
CA MET A 51 -0.84 -8.53 6.20
C MET A 51 -2.16 -8.12 5.53
N THR A 52 -3.30 -8.40 6.16
CA THR A 52 -4.62 -7.98 5.67
C THR A 52 -4.73 -6.46 5.56
N MET A 53 -4.32 -5.73 6.60
CA MET A 53 -4.30 -4.27 6.58
C MET A 53 -3.36 -3.73 5.49
N THR A 54 -2.18 -4.34 5.32
CA THR A 54 -1.24 -3.96 4.26
C THR A 54 -1.84 -4.18 2.87
N ALA A 55 -2.53 -5.31 2.66
CA ALA A 55 -3.22 -5.59 1.41
C ALA A 55 -4.34 -4.56 1.14
N GLN A 56 -5.12 -4.21 2.17
CA GLN A 56 -6.16 -3.19 2.09
C GLN A 56 -5.58 -1.81 1.76
N ILE A 57 -4.48 -1.41 2.40
CA ILE A 57 -3.78 -0.15 2.13
C ILE A 57 -3.33 -0.10 0.66
N LYS A 58 -2.69 -1.17 0.15
CA LYS A 58 -2.28 -1.24 -1.26
C LYS A 58 -3.47 -1.20 -2.21
N GLY A 59 -4.58 -1.84 -1.84
CA GLY A 59 -5.83 -1.78 -2.61
C GLY A 59 -6.41 -0.37 -2.67
N LEU A 60 -6.41 0.34 -1.54
CA LEU A 60 -6.87 1.73 -1.46
C LEU A 60 -5.96 2.70 -2.23
N ASP A 61 -4.65 2.49 -2.20
CA ASP A 61 -3.69 3.29 -2.97
C ASP A 61 -3.94 3.16 -4.48
N MET A 62 -4.14 1.93 -4.96
CA MET A 62 -4.54 1.68 -6.35
C MET A 62 -5.92 2.26 -6.68
N ALA A 63 -6.88 2.17 -5.76
CA ALA A 63 -8.20 2.79 -5.96
C ALA A 63 -8.11 4.32 -6.07
N ALA A 64 -7.28 4.96 -5.26
CA ALA A 64 -7.02 6.39 -5.33
C ALA A 64 -6.36 6.77 -6.66
N LYS A 65 -5.39 5.99 -7.13
CA LYS A 65 -4.78 6.20 -8.45
C LYS A 65 -5.81 6.06 -9.57
N ASN A 66 -6.63 5.00 -9.57
CA ASN A 66 -7.67 4.79 -10.56
C ASN A 66 -8.72 5.93 -10.55
N ALA A 67 -9.04 6.50 -9.39
CA ALA A 67 -9.93 7.65 -9.30
C ALA A 67 -9.32 8.90 -9.96
N ASN A 68 -8.02 9.15 -9.77
CA ASN A 68 -7.33 10.25 -10.44
C ASN A 68 -7.25 10.06 -11.96
N ASP A 69 -7.03 8.84 -12.43
CA ASP A 69 -7.04 8.52 -13.86
C ASP A 69 -8.44 8.74 -14.46
N ALA A 70 -9.50 8.34 -13.74
CA ALA A 70 -10.88 8.59 -14.14
C ALA A 70 -11.21 10.09 -14.20
N ILE A 71 -10.75 10.88 -13.22
CA ILE A 71 -10.88 12.35 -13.24
C ILE A 71 -10.18 12.93 -14.47
N SER A 72 -8.96 12.49 -14.77
CA SER A 72 -8.19 12.98 -15.93
C SER A 72 -8.90 12.65 -17.25
N MET A 73 -9.49 11.44 -17.35
CA MET A 73 -10.29 11.04 -18.49
C MET A 73 -11.55 11.90 -18.65
N ILE A 74 -12.27 12.15 -17.55
CA ILE A 74 -13.47 13.01 -17.55
C ILE A 74 -13.11 14.44 -17.95
N GLN A 75 -12.01 15.00 -17.44
CA GLN A 75 -11.54 16.34 -17.83
C GLN A 75 -11.23 16.42 -19.33
N THR A 76 -10.60 15.37 -19.89
CA THR A 76 -10.33 15.29 -21.33
C THR A 76 -11.64 15.23 -22.13
N ALA A 77 -12.62 14.44 -21.67
CA ALA A 77 -13.93 14.35 -22.29
C ALA A 77 -14.72 15.66 -22.21
N ASP A 78 -14.63 16.38 -21.09
CA ASP A 78 -15.28 17.68 -20.90
C ASP A 78 -14.69 18.73 -21.85
N GLY A 79 -13.35 18.80 -21.95
CA GLY A 79 -12.68 19.65 -22.93
C GLY A 79 -13.08 19.33 -24.38
N ALA A 80 -13.17 18.06 -24.74
CA ALA A 80 -13.66 17.64 -26.06
C ALA A 80 -15.13 18.04 -26.29
N THR A 81 -15.98 17.97 -25.26
CA THR A 81 -17.40 18.34 -25.34
C THR A 81 -17.58 19.84 -25.55
N VAL A 82 -16.74 20.66 -24.92
CA VAL A 82 -16.70 22.12 -25.17
C VAL A 82 -16.38 22.42 -26.64
N GLU A 83 -15.37 21.75 -27.21
CA GLU A 83 -15.04 21.91 -28.63
C GLU A 83 -16.16 21.45 -29.56
N ILE A 84 -16.85 20.35 -29.25
CA ILE A 84 -18.04 19.91 -29.99
C ILE A 84 -19.14 20.99 -29.95
N GLY A 85 -19.36 21.62 -28.79
CA GLY A 85 -20.28 22.74 -28.63
C GLY A 85 -19.92 23.94 -29.53
N ASN A 86 -18.64 24.33 -29.54
CA ASN A 86 -18.13 25.41 -30.39
C ASN A 86 -18.31 25.09 -31.88
N MET A 87 -17.99 23.87 -32.31
CA MET A 87 -18.22 23.42 -33.70
C MET A 87 -19.70 23.47 -34.07
N MET A 88 -20.60 23.11 -33.15
CA MET A 88 -22.04 23.13 -33.40
C MET A 88 -22.60 24.55 -33.51
N GLN A 89 -22.08 25.50 -32.73
CA GLN A 89 -22.40 26.92 -32.91
C GLN A 89 -21.91 27.41 -34.28
N ARG A 90 -20.68 27.07 -34.66
CA ARG A 90 -20.13 27.44 -35.97
C ARG A 90 -20.93 26.85 -37.14
N MET A 91 -21.33 25.57 -37.04
CA MET A 91 -22.19 24.94 -38.04
C MET A 91 -23.55 25.65 -38.16
N ARG A 92 -24.13 26.09 -37.04
CA ARG A 92 -25.38 26.86 -37.05
C ARG A 92 -25.21 28.20 -37.76
N GLU A 93 -24.12 28.92 -37.49
CA GLU A 93 -23.80 30.17 -38.20
C GLU A 93 -23.68 29.93 -39.72
N LEU A 94 -22.93 28.91 -40.12
CA LEU A 94 -22.76 28.54 -41.53
C LEU A 94 -24.09 28.15 -42.19
N ALA A 95 -24.96 27.44 -41.48
CA ALA A 95 -26.29 27.09 -41.99
C ALA A 95 -27.17 28.33 -42.20
N VAL A 96 -27.16 29.30 -41.28
CA VAL A 96 -27.88 30.57 -41.43
C VAL A 96 -27.29 31.41 -42.58
N GLN A 97 -25.96 31.44 -42.72
CA GLN A 97 -25.30 32.10 -43.85
C GLN A 97 -25.67 31.46 -45.19
N ALA A 98 -25.82 30.14 -45.25
CA ALA A 98 -26.24 29.43 -46.46
C ALA A 98 -27.71 29.74 -46.83
N VAL A 99 -28.60 29.88 -45.84
CA VAL A 99 -30.03 30.19 -46.07
C VAL A 99 -30.25 31.63 -46.52
N ASN A 100 -29.43 32.58 -46.09
CA ASN A 100 -29.58 34.00 -46.47
C ASN A 100 -29.20 34.31 -47.93
N GLY A 101 -28.82 33.31 -48.74
CA GLY A 101 -28.89 33.34 -50.20
C GLY A 101 -28.01 34.38 -50.94
N THR A 102 -27.30 35.26 -50.24
CA THR A 102 -26.50 36.34 -50.83
C THR A 102 -25.01 35.95 -51.01
N GLN A 103 -24.74 34.66 -51.25
CA GLN A 103 -23.38 34.14 -51.47
C GLN A 103 -23.17 33.52 -52.88
N THR A 104 -23.78 34.12 -53.90
CA THR A 104 -23.28 34.10 -55.29
C THR A 104 -22.90 35.51 -55.66
#